data_AF-A0A3C0TP91-F1
#
_entry.id   AF-A0A3C0TP91-F1
#
_cell.length_a   1.000
_cell.length_b   1.000
_cell.length_c   1.000
_cell.angle_alpha   90.00
_cell.angle_beta   90.00
_cell.angle_gamma   90.00
#
_symmetry.space_group_name_H-M   'P 1'
#
loop_
_entity.id
_entity.type
_entity.pdbx_description
1 polymer ?
#
loop_
_entity_poly.entity_id
_entity_poly.type
_entity_poly.pdbx_seq_one_letter_code
_entity_poly.pdbx_strand_id
1 'polypeptide(L)'
;MAKAVKKAKPIIPKKTPIPECDPRARREHFDEVSLGYTPAQAMQEAERCLQCERPRCVTGCPVEVPIPRFIQALRDGDVTRALHVIKEANLLPAVCGRVCPQESQCERVCTLAKKFEPVAIGRLERFAADREAEAGVPPTPVIASPTGRTVAIVGSGPSGLTCAYDLARLGHKVVIYEALHEPGGVLVYGIPEFRLPKRIVAREIETLKRMGVEIITNAVVGKLFTIEELMERHDACFPGTGAGLPKFMGIEGENLNGVYSANEFLTRVNLMRSYRFPAYDTPVTRGSRVVVVGGGNVAMDAARTALRLGADEVSLVYRRSLVELPARKEEVQHAEEEGIRFELCTSPVRIMGTDGRVSALECVRMDLCELDASGRRSPQPIEGSAFRIGADIVIMSVGTGANPLISRSMKKHSVNRKKYIVTDKKTGST
;
A
#
# COMPACT_ATOMS: atom_id res chain seq x y z
N MET A 1 -42.18 -10.89 -32.07
CA MET A 1 -40.80 -11.43 -32.11
C MET A 1 -40.37 -11.76 -30.70
N ALA A 2 -40.32 -13.06 -30.35
CA ALA A 2 -39.89 -13.50 -29.03
C ALA A 2 -38.38 -13.19 -28.85
N LYS A 3 -38.02 -12.41 -27.82
CA LYS A 3 -36.62 -12.24 -27.41
C LYS A 3 -36.09 -13.62 -27.05
N ALA A 4 -35.13 -14.13 -27.81
CA ALA A 4 -34.39 -15.34 -27.46
C ALA A 4 -33.80 -15.15 -26.06
N VAL A 5 -34.32 -15.88 -25.08
CA VAL A 5 -33.75 -15.94 -23.74
C VAL A 5 -32.40 -16.63 -23.90
N LYS A 6 -31.32 -15.84 -24.03
CA LYS A 6 -29.95 -16.37 -23.99
C LYS A 6 -29.84 -17.19 -22.70
N LYS A 7 -29.69 -18.52 -22.82
CA LYS A 7 -29.37 -19.39 -21.68
C LYS A 7 -28.20 -18.76 -20.93
N ALA A 8 -28.39 -18.51 -19.63
CA ALA A 8 -27.34 -17.95 -18.80
C ALA A 8 -26.11 -18.88 -18.89
N LYS A 9 -24.97 -18.33 -19.32
CA LYS A 9 -23.70 -19.08 -19.33
C LYS A 9 -23.45 -19.61 -17.91
N PRO A 10 -22.99 -20.86 -17.75
CA PRO A 10 -22.66 -21.39 -16.43
C PRO A 10 -21.56 -20.53 -15.80
N ILE A 11 -21.73 -20.16 -14.53
CA ILE A 11 -20.78 -19.32 -13.81
C ILE A 11 -19.58 -20.17 -13.40
N ILE A 12 -18.38 -19.70 -13.74
CA ILE A 12 -17.12 -20.33 -13.35
C ILE A 12 -16.89 -20.13 -11.83
N PRO A 13 -16.76 -21.20 -11.03
CA PRO A 13 -16.68 -21.11 -9.56
C PRO A 13 -15.46 -20.36 -9.01
N LYS A 14 -14.33 -20.40 -9.70
CA LYS A 14 -13.07 -19.76 -9.28
C LYS A 14 -12.80 -18.51 -10.10
N LYS A 15 -12.05 -17.57 -9.52
CA LYS A 15 -11.49 -16.43 -10.26
C LYS A 15 -10.64 -16.95 -11.42
N THR A 16 -10.70 -16.22 -12.52
CA THR A 16 -9.76 -16.39 -13.63
C THR A 16 -8.35 -16.17 -13.08
N PRO A 17 -7.44 -17.16 -13.18
CA PRO A 17 -6.10 -17.03 -12.63
C PRO A 17 -5.38 -15.87 -13.32
N ILE A 18 -4.67 -15.07 -12.53
CA ILE A 18 -3.78 -14.04 -13.06
C ILE A 18 -2.42 -14.70 -13.34
N PRO A 19 -1.78 -14.44 -14.48
CA PRO A 19 -0.41 -14.87 -14.71
C PRO A 19 0.53 -14.24 -13.68
N GLU A 20 1.46 -15.03 -13.17
CA GLU A 20 2.46 -14.61 -12.21
C GLU A 20 3.85 -15.11 -12.64
N CYS A 21 4.90 -14.42 -12.22
CA CYS A 21 6.26 -14.92 -12.35
C CYS A 21 6.44 -16.20 -11.52
N ASP A 22 7.26 -17.12 -12.02
CA ASP A 22 7.63 -18.34 -11.31
C ASP A 22 8.19 -18.02 -9.91
N PRO A 23 7.73 -18.69 -8.84
CA PRO A 23 8.16 -18.40 -7.48
C PRO A 23 9.68 -18.52 -7.23
N ARG A 24 10.40 -19.38 -7.96
CA ARG A 24 11.87 -19.48 -7.81
C ARG A 24 12.56 -18.35 -8.53
N ALA A 25 12.17 -18.09 -9.78
CA ALA A 25 12.76 -17.00 -10.57
C ALA A 25 12.53 -15.62 -9.93
N ARG A 26 11.30 -15.35 -9.43
CA ARG A 26 10.92 -14.05 -8.89
C ARG A 26 11.62 -13.64 -7.59
N ARG A 27 12.37 -14.55 -6.98
CA ARG A 27 13.21 -14.28 -5.80
C ARG A 27 14.48 -13.52 -6.14
N GLU A 28 14.89 -13.48 -7.40
CA GLU A 28 16.19 -12.92 -7.80
C GLU A 28 16.09 -11.49 -8.35
N HIS A 29 14.87 -10.97 -8.51
CA HIS A 29 14.64 -9.65 -9.10
C HIS A 29 13.45 -8.93 -8.45
N PHE A 30 13.35 -7.63 -8.75
CA PHE A 30 12.34 -6.73 -8.18
C PHE A 30 11.20 -6.43 -9.16
N ASP A 31 11.06 -7.17 -10.26
CA ASP A 31 9.97 -6.95 -11.20
C ASP A 31 8.63 -7.40 -10.62
N GLU A 32 7.55 -6.87 -11.20
CA GLU A 32 6.19 -7.11 -10.74
C GLU A 32 5.85 -8.61 -10.76
N VAL A 33 5.45 -9.16 -9.60
CA VAL A 33 5.14 -10.60 -9.48
C VAL A 33 3.87 -10.98 -10.23
N SER A 34 2.81 -10.19 -10.07
CA SER A 34 1.54 -10.41 -10.75
C SER A 34 1.55 -9.66 -12.07
N LEU A 35 1.39 -10.34 -13.20
CA LEU A 35 1.64 -9.78 -14.54
C LEU A 35 0.41 -9.11 -15.17
N GLY A 36 -0.74 -9.15 -14.50
CA GLY A 36 -1.99 -8.57 -15.03
C GLY A 36 -2.73 -9.50 -15.98
N TYR A 37 -3.98 -9.15 -16.30
CA TYR A 37 -4.78 -9.94 -17.23
C TYR A 37 -4.48 -9.63 -18.70
N THR A 38 -4.56 -10.66 -19.54
CA THR A 38 -4.77 -10.48 -20.97
C THR A 38 -6.22 -10.04 -21.26
N PRO A 39 -6.55 -9.48 -22.44
CA PRO A 39 -7.92 -9.10 -22.78
C PRO A 39 -8.90 -10.27 -22.68
N ALA A 40 -8.48 -11.47 -23.09
CA ALA A 40 -9.30 -12.67 -23.00
C ALA A 40 -9.59 -13.06 -21.54
N GLN A 41 -8.58 -12.99 -20.66
CA GLN A 41 -8.75 -13.28 -19.23
C GLN A 41 -9.62 -12.22 -18.53
N ALA A 42 -9.42 -10.95 -18.86
CA ALA A 42 -10.23 -9.86 -18.32
C ALA A 42 -11.70 -10.00 -18.74
N MET A 43 -11.96 -10.34 -20.00
CA MET A 43 -13.31 -10.63 -20.50
C MET A 43 -13.93 -11.83 -19.76
N GLN A 44 -13.19 -12.94 -19.64
CA GLN A 44 -13.64 -14.13 -18.91
C GLN A 44 -14.01 -13.82 -17.45
N GLU A 45 -13.18 -13.03 -16.76
CA GLU A 45 -13.44 -12.64 -15.38
C GLU A 45 -14.61 -11.66 -15.28
N ALA A 46 -14.72 -10.71 -16.21
CA ALA A 46 -15.83 -9.77 -16.27
C ALA A 46 -17.18 -10.47 -16.50
N GLU A 47 -17.21 -11.56 -17.29
CA GLU A 47 -18.40 -12.39 -17.51
C GLU A 47 -18.90 -13.10 -16.24
N ARG A 48 -18.07 -13.25 -15.19
CA ARG A 48 -18.51 -13.80 -13.89
C ARG A 48 -19.38 -12.83 -13.09
N CYS A 49 -19.35 -11.54 -13.43
CA CYS A 49 -20.14 -10.53 -12.72
C CYS A 49 -21.63 -10.69 -12.98
N LEU A 50 -22.41 -10.78 -11.91
CA LEU A 50 -23.86 -11.00 -11.96
C LEU A 50 -24.66 -9.74 -12.35
N GLN A 51 -24.01 -8.58 -12.52
CA GLN A 51 -24.66 -7.29 -12.73
C GLN A 51 -25.82 -7.05 -11.73
N CYS A 52 -25.50 -7.17 -10.43
CA CYS A 52 -26.50 -7.09 -9.37
C CYS A 52 -27.21 -5.73 -9.38
N GLU A 53 -28.55 -5.75 -9.29
CA GLU A 53 -29.36 -4.53 -9.15
C GLU A 53 -29.01 -3.72 -7.88
N ARG A 54 -28.64 -4.41 -6.80
CA ARG A 54 -28.16 -3.81 -5.54
C ARG A 54 -26.69 -4.18 -5.33
N PRO A 55 -25.75 -3.44 -5.93
CA PRO A 55 -24.35 -3.85 -5.99
C PRO A 55 -23.63 -3.52 -4.67
N ARG A 56 -23.66 -4.45 -3.72
CA ARG A 56 -22.95 -4.33 -2.43
C ARG A 56 -21.44 -4.07 -2.59
N CYS A 57 -20.85 -4.52 -3.70
CA CYS A 57 -19.45 -4.25 -4.02
C CYS A 57 -19.13 -2.74 -4.07
N VAL A 58 -20.08 -1.90 -4.50
CA VAL A 58 -19.93 -0.43 -4.52
C VAL A 58 -19.82 0.09 -3.09
N THR A 59 -20.76 -0.28 -2.21
CA THR A 59 -20.72 0.11 -0.78
C THR A 59 -19.54 -0.48 0.00
N GLY A 60 -18.95 -1.58 -0.50
CA GLY A 60 -17.74 -2.17 0.07
C GLY A 60 -16.45 -1.52 -0.40
N CYS A 61 -16.51 -0.67 -1.43
CA CYS A 61 -15.39 0.15 -1.88
C CYS A 61 -15.39 1.46 -1.08
N PRO A 62 -14.28 1.85 -0.41
CA PRO A 62 -14.24 3.07 0.40
C PRO A 62 -14.54 4.37 -0.38
N VAL A 63 -14.32 4.37 -1.69
CA VAL A 63 -14.61 5.50 -2.59
C VAL A 63 -15.78 5.22 -3.53
N GLU A 64 -16.52 4.14 -3.29
CA GLU A 64 -17.76 3.81 -4.02
C GLU A 64 -17.61 3.75 -5.55
N VAL A 65 -16.51 3.16 -6.04
CA VAL A 65 -16.31 2.93 -7.49
C VAL A 65 -17.56 2.28 -8.10
N PRO A 66 -18.09 2.77 -9.24
CA PRO A 66 -19.24 2.17 -9.94
C PRO A 66 -18.94 0.80 -10.57
N ILE A 67 -18.70 -0.20 -9.73
CA ILE A 67 -18.12 -1.50 -10.10
C ILE A 67 -18.89 -2.22 -11.22
N PRO A 68 -20.23 -2.42 -11.13
CA PRO A 68 -20.96 -3.08 -12.21
C PRO A 68 -20.88 -2.33 -13.54
N ARG A 69 -20.86 -0.99 -13.51
CA ARG A 69 -20.81 -0.15 -14.72
C ARG A 69 -19.49 -0.31 -15.46
N PHE A 70 -18.35 -0.25 -14.77
CA PHE A 70 -17.07 -0.45 -15.46
C PHE A 70 -16.89 -1.89 -15.92
N ILE A 71 -17.34 -2.88 -15.13
CA ILE A 71 -17.30 -4.28 -15.56
C ILE A 71 -18.18 -4.51 -16.79
N GLN A 72 -19.33 -3.85 -16.88
CA GLN A 72 -20.17 -3.92 -18.08
C GLN A 72 -19.44 -3.33 -19.30
N ALA A 73 -18.73 -2.22 -19.14
CA ALA A 73 -17.88 -1.68 -20.21
C ALA A 73 -16.79 -2.67 -20.67
N LEU A 74 -16.15 -3.38 -19.74
CA LEU A 74 -15.21 -4.46 -20.11
C LEU A 74 -15.89 -5.59 -20.87
N ARG A 75 -17.11 -5.99 -20.47
CA ARG A 75 -17.91 -7.01 -21.19
C ARG A 75 -18.32 -6.58 -22.59
N ASP A 76 -18.48 -5.27 -22.80
CA ASP A 76 -18.78 -4.69 -24.11
C ASP A 76 -17.51 -4.50 -24.97
N GLY A 77 -16.33 -4.83 -24.43
CA GLY A 77 -15.03 -4.66 -25.10
C GLY A 77 -14.47 -3.23 -25.04
N ASP A 78 -15.13 -2.33 -24.30
CA ASP A 78 -14.79 -0.91 -24.21
C ASP A 78 -13.98 -0.61 -22.94
N VAL A 79 -12.67 -0.83 -23.04
CA VAL A 79 -11.73 -0.65 -21.93
C VAL A 79 -11.58 0.83 -21.55
N THR A 80 -11.63 1.73 -22.54
CA THR A 80 -11.55 3.18 -22.31
C THR A 80 -12.74 3.67 -21.49
N ARG A 81 -13.95 3.24 -21.84
CA ARG A 81 -15.15 3.55 -21.06
C ARG A 81 -15.09 2.94 -19.67
N ALA A 82 -14.56 1.72 -19.52
CA ALA A 82 -14.36 1.12 -18.21
C ALA A 82 -13.47 2.00 -17.31
N LEU A 83 -12.34 2.46 -17.84
CA LEU A 83 -11.44 3.32 -17.09
C LEU A 83 -12.07 4.68 -16.76
N HIS A 84 -12.80 5.29 -17.69
CA HIS A 84 -13.51 6.53 -17.43
C HIS A 84 -14.48 6.39 -16.26
N VAL A 85 -15.27 5.31 -16.25
CA VAL A 85 -16.20 5.01 -15.15
C VAL A 85 -15.48 4.80 -13.82
N ILE A 86 -14.31 4.17 -13.82
CA ILE A 86 -13.50 4.03 -12.59
C ILE A 86 -13.03 5.40 -12.09
N LYS A 87 -12.53 6.25 -13.00
CA LYS A 87 -12.04 7.60 -12.71
C LYS A 87 -13.13 8.59 -12.28
N GLU A 88 -14.42 8.23 -12.37
CA GLU A 88 -15.51 8.99 -11.73
C GLU A 88 -15.35 9.04 -10.20
N ALA A 89 -14.69 8.02 -9.61
CA ALA A 89 -14.59 7.84 -8.16
C ALA A 89 -13.17 7.59 -7.65
N ASN A 90 -12.29 6.96 -8.44
CA ASN A 90 -10.92 6.64 -8.04
C ASN A 90 -9.89 7.22 -9.01
N LEU A 91 -9.02 8.08 -8.50
CA LEU A 91 -7.98 8.75 -9.28
C LEU A 91 -6.68 7.94 -9.42
N LEU A 92 -6.51 6.86 -8.64
CA LEU A 92 -5.32 6.02 -8.66
C LEU A 92 -5.66 4.55 -8.98
N PRO A 93 -6.41 4.23 -10.04
CA PRO A 93 -6.92 2.87 -10.28
C PRO A 93 -5.81 1.85 -10.53
N ALA A 94 -4.71 2.24 -11.19
CA ALA A 94 -3.55 1.38 -11.38
C ALA A 94 -2.85 1.04 -10.05
N VAL A 95 -2.95 1.90 -9.03
CA VAL A 95 -2.42 1.66 -7.69
C VAL A 95 -3.41 0.82 -6.88
N CYS A 96 -4.66 1.27 -6.76
CA CYS A 96 -5.70 0.62 -5.96
C CYS A 96 -5.97 -0.81 -6.42
N GLY A 97 -6.02 -1.06 -7.73
CA GLY A 97 -6.19 -2.40 -8.29
C GLY A 97 -5.09 -3.39 -7.88
N ARG A 98 -3.89 -2.89 -7.54
CA ARG A 98 -2.75 -3.69 -7.06
C ARG A 98 -2.72 -3.87 -5.55
N VAL A 99 -2.95 -2.79 -4.80
CA VAL A 99 -2.58 -2.75 -3.37
C VAL A 99 -3.78 -2.77 -2.42
N CYS A 100 -5.01 -2.57 -2.90
CA CYS A 100 -6.18 -2.67 -2.04
C CYS A 100 -6.31 -4.09 -1.47
N PRO A 101 -6.64 -4.26 -0.18
CA PRO A 101 -6.96 -5.56 0.38
C PRO A 101 -8.43 -5.91 0.04
N GLN A 102 -8.68 -6.28 -1.22
CA GLN A 102 -10.05 -6.46 -1.74
C GLN A 102 -10.86 -7.50 -0.96
N GLU A 103 -10.20 -8.50 -0.40
CA GLU A 103 -10.75 -9.53 0.49
C GLU A 103 -11.38 -8.98 1.78
N SER A 104 -11.07 -7.74 2.13
CA SER A 104 -11.65 -7.00 3.26
C SER A 104 -12.59 -5.87 2.82
N GLN A 105 -12.70 -5.62 1.51
CA GLN A 105 -13.41 -4.48 0.90
C GLN A 105 -14.44 -4.96 -0.14
N CYS A 106 -14.35 -4.48 -1.39
CA CYS A 106 -15.35 -4.68 -2.44
C CYS A 106 -15.60 -6.16 -2.78
N GLU A 107 -14.57 -7.01 -2.74
CA GLU A 107 -14.69 -8.44 -3.06
C GLU A 107 -15.29 -9.24 -1.90
N ARG A 108 -15.04 -8.82 -0.64
CA ARG A 108 -15.64 -9.43 0.55
C ARG A 108 -17.16 -9.47 0.47
N VAL A 109 -17.76 -8.40 -0.04
CA VAL A 109 -19.22 -8.19 -0.07
C VAL A 109 -19.85 -8.55 -1.43
N CYS A 110 -19.06 -9.09 -2.36
CA CYS A 110 -19.55 -9.54 -3.66
C CYS A 110 -20.60 -10.65 -3.48
N THR A 111 -21.77 -10.52 -4.11
CA THR A 111 -22.84 -11.53 -4.02
C THR A 111 -22.37 -12.92 -4.44
N LEU A 112 -21.44 -12.99 -5.40
CA LEU A 112 -20.88 -14.24 -5.89
C LEU A 112 -20.10 -15.02 -4.80
N ALA A 113 -19.52 -14.30 -3.83
CA ALA A 113 -18.77 -14.85 -2.69
C ALA A 113 -19.59 -15.78 -1.78
N LYS A 114 -20.93 -15.74 -1.89
CA LYS A 114 -21.82 -16.62 -1.10
C LYS A 114 -21.77 -18.09 -1.53
N LYS A 115 -21.37 -18.37 -2.77
CA LYS A 115 -21.34 -19.73 -3.34
C LYS A 115 -20.02 -20.07 -4.02
N PHE A 116 -19.32 -19.06 -4.54
CA PHE A 116 -18.14 -19.18 -5.38
C PHE A 116 -17.09 -18.15 -4.94
N GLU A 117 -15.92 -18.10 -5.58
CA GLU A 117 -15.00 -16.99 -5.34
C GLU A 117 -15.61 -15.67 -5.85
N PRO A 118 -15.35 -14.52 -5.20
CA PRO A 118 -15.85 -13.23 -5.68
C PRO A 118 -15.28 -12.91 -7.07
N VAL A 119 -15.93 -11.98 -7.76
CA VAL A 119 -15.36 -11.36 -8.97
C VAL A 119 -14.04 -10.69 -8.57
N ALA A 120 -12.98 -10.87 -9.36
CA ALA A 120 -11.68 -10.24 -9.14
C ALA A 120 -11.69 -8.76 -9.55
N ILE A 121 -12.43 -7.95 -8.79
CA ILE A 121 -12.68 -6.52 -9.05
C ILE A 121 -11.34 -5.77 -9.14
N GLY A 122 -10.41 -6.01 -8.22
CA GLY A 122 -9.11 -5.33 -8.22
C GLY A 122 -8.28 -5.63 -9.47
N ARG A 123 -8.31 -6.89 -9.94
CA ARG A 123 -7.59 -7.31 -11.15
C ARG A 123 -8.20 -6.71 -12.42
N LEU A 124 -9.53 -6.56 -12.47
CA LEU A 124 -10.23 -5.88 -13.57
C LEU A 124 -9.99 -4.36 -13.58
N GLU A 125 -9.98 -3.73 -12.40
CA GLU A 125 -9.62 -2.31 -12.23
C GLU A 125 -8.19 -2.04 -12.71
N ARG A 126 -7.24 -2.89 -12.27
CA ARG A 126 -5.85 -2.86 -12.73
C ARG A 126 -5.76 -3.00 -14.25
N PHE A 127 -6.45 -3.99 -14.83
CA PHE A 127 -6.43 -4.23 -16.28
C PHE A 127 -6.86 -2.99 -17.07
N ALA A 128 -7.97 -2.35 -16.65
CA ALA A 128 -8.45 -1.14 -17.31
C ALA A 128 -7.43 0.01 -17.24
N ALA A 129 -6.78 0.18 -16.08
CA ALA A 129 -5.82 1.27 -15.86
C ALA A 129 -4.45 1.05 -16.52
N ASP A 130 -4.00 -0.21 -16.66
CA ASP A 130 -2.75 -0.56 -17.32
C ASP A 130 -2.86 -0.37 -18.85
N ARG A 131 -4.03 -0.62 -19.43
CA ARG A 131 -4.29 -0.45 -20.88
C ARG A 131 -4.18 0.98 -21.38
N GLU A 132 -4.54 1.95 -20.56
CA GLU A 132 -4.32 3.38 -20.87
C GLU A 132 -2.81 3.69 -20.95
N ALA A 133 -1.97 3.02 -20.15
CA ALA A 133 -0.52 3.19 -20.23
C ALA A 133 0.06 2.73 -21.57
N GLU A 134 -0.45 1.59 -22.07
CA GLU A 134 -0.01 0.99 -23.32
C GLU A 134 -0.44 1.84 -24.53
N ALA A 135 -1.54 2.60 -24.41
CA ALA A 135 -2.05 3.48 -25.46
C ALA A 135 -1.27 4.81 -25.60
N GLY A 136 -0.29 5.06 -24.73
CA GLY A 136 0.58 6.24 -24.78
C GLY A 136 0.37 7.23 -23.64
N VAL A 137 0.54 8.53 -23.94
CA VAL A 137 0.37 9.59 -22.93
C VAL A 137 -1.11 9.81 -22.68
N PRO A 138 -1.61 9.64 -21.44
CA PRO A 138 -3.02 9.85 -21.15
C PRO A 138 -3.38 11.33 -21.35
N PRO A 139 -4.59 11.61 -21.87
CA PRO A 139 -5.05 12.98 -22.08
C PRO A 139 -5.05 13.74 -20.76
N THR A 140 -4.62 15.01 -20.79
CA THR A 140 -4.75 15.88 -19.63
C THR A 140 -6.24 16.05 -19.31
N PRO A 141 -6.66 15.87 -18.04
CA PRO A 141 -8.04 16.10 -17.65
C PRO A 141 -8.53 17.50 -17.99
N VAL A 142 -9.83 17.66 -18.19
CA VAL A 142 -10.45 18.98 -18.39
C VAL A 142 -10.35 19.79 -17.10
N ILE A 143 -9.72 20.96 -17.19
CA ILE A 143 -9.53 21.89 -16.07
C ILE A 143 -10.58 23.01 -16.19
N ALA A 144 -11.27 23.32 -15.10
CA ALA A 144 -12.21 24.44 -15.03
C ALA A 144 -11.47 25.80 -15.12
N SER A 145 -12.21 26.87 -15.39
CA SER A 145 -11.64 28.22 -15.46
C SER A 145 -10.90 28.58 -14.16
N PRO A 146 -9.77 29.32 -14.24
CA PRO A 146 -9.01 29.70 -13.06
C PRO A 146 -9.87 30.42 -12.02
N THR A 147 -9.82 29.92 -10.79
CA THR A 147 -10.56 30.49 -9.65
C THR A 147 -9.86 31.69 -9.03
N GLY A 148 -8.59 31.92 -9.38
CA GLY A 148 -7.71 32.90 -8.73
C GLY A 148 -7.23 32.49 -7.33
N ARG A 149 -7.62 31.30 -6.84
CA ARG A 149 -7.24 30.79 -5.51
C ARG A 149 -6.06 29.84 -5.56
N THR A 150 -5.30 29.83 -4.48
CA THR A 150 -4.05 29.09 -4.31
C THR A 150 -4.14 28.13 -3.13
N VAL A 151 -3.66 26.90 -3.29
CA VAL A 151 -3.71 25.88 -2.23
C VAL A 151 -2.36 25.20 -2.06
N ALA A 152 -1.87 25.17 -0.82
CA ALA A 152 -0.70 24.39 -0.42
C ALA A 152 -1.11 22.98 0.01
N ILE A 153 -0.41 21.97 -0.48
CA ILE A 153 -0.55 20.57 -0.06
C ILE A 153 0.76 20.15 0.58
N VAL A 154 0.71 19.64 1.82
CA VAL A 154 1.92 19.21 2.54
C VAL A 154 1.99 17.70 2.57
N GLY A 155 2.89 17.13 1.78
CA GLY A 155 3.06 15.70 1.54
C GLY A 155 2.47 15.25 0.21
N SER A 156 3.26 14.47 -0.54
CA SER A 156 2.90 13.96 -1.87
C SER A 156 2.49 12.48 -1.86
N GLY A 157 1.99 11.98 -0.73
CA GLY A 157 1.39 10.64 -0.65
C GLY A 157 0.05 10.57 -1.37
N PRO A 158 -0.63 9.40 -1.37
CA PRO A 158 -1.91 9.22 -2.06
C PRO A 158 -2.93 10.32 -1.77
N SER A 159 -3.09 10.71 -0.51
CA SER A 159 -4.02 11.77 -0.11
C SER A 159 -3.68 13.13 -0.72
N GLY A 160 -2.39 13.50 -0.73
CA GLY A 160 -1.93 14.76 -1.32
C GLY A 160 -2.07 14.77 -2.83
N LEU A 161 -1.73 13.67 -3.51
CA LEU A 161 -1.88 13.54 -4.96
C LEU A 161 -3.35 13.61 -5.39
N THR A 162 -4.25 12.91 -4.69
CA THR A 162 -5.70 12.95 -4.93
C THR A 162 -6.26 14.36 -4.70
N CYS A 163 -5.92 15.00 -3.58
CA CYS A 163 -6.36 16.36 -3.29
C CYS A 163 -5.87 17.36 -4.35
N ALA A 164 -4.61 17.22 -4.79
CA ALA A 164 -4.03 18.07 -5.82
C ALA A 164 -4.77 17.94 -7.15
N TYR A 165 -5.09 16.71 -7.56
CA TYR A 165 -5.81 16.44 -8.78
C TYR A 165 -7.18 17.13 -8.80
N ASP A 166 -7.97 16.94 -7.74
CA ASP A 166 -9.33 17.50 -7.68
C ASP A 166 -9.31 19.03 -7.63
N LEU A 167 -8.42 19.62 -6.83
CA LEU A 167 -8.29 21.07 -6.74
C LEU A 167 -7.81 21.70 -8.06
N ALA A 168 -6.84 21.07 -8.73
CA ALA A 168 -6.37 21.52 -10.04
C ALA A 168 -7.48 21.41 -11.09
N ARG A 169 -8.25 20.31 -11.09
CA ARG A 169 -9.41 20.14 -11.98
C ARG A 169 -10.47 21.23 -11.77
N LEU A 170 -10.65 21.70 -10.53
CA LEU A 170 -11.55 22.79 -10.18
C LEU A 170 -11.00 24.19 -10.52
N GLY A 171 -9.80 24.30 -11.09
CA GLY A 171 -9.20 25.57 -11.52
C GLY A 171 -8.47 26.32 -10.40
N HIS A 172 -8.10 25.65 -9.31
CA HIS A 172 -7.22 26.21 -8.29
C HIS A 172 -5.75 26.06 -8.68
N LYS A 173 -4.91 27.04 -8.31
CA LYS A 173 -3.46 26.89 -8.38
C LYS A 173 -2.98 26.04 -7.20
N VAL A 174 -2.32 24.93 -7.46
CA VAL A 174 -1.92 23.97 -6.43
C VAL A 174 -0.40 23.85 -6.36
N VAL A 175 0.14 23.89 -5.14
CA VAL A 175 1.56 23.66 -4.85
C VAL A 175 1.69 22.54 -3.82
N ILE A 176 2.37 21.45 -4.17
CA ILE A 176 2.70 20.34 -3.28
C ILE A 176 4.10 20.55 -2.70
N TYR A 177 4.22 20.51 -1.38
CA TYR A 177 5.49 20.51 -0.64
C TYR A 177 5.79 19.09 -0.16
N GLU A 178 6.85 18.48 -0.68
CA GLU A 178 7.28 17.13 -0.33
C GLU A 178 8.64 17.16 0.40
N ALA A 179 8.73 16.45 1.52
CA ALA A 179 9.93 16.41 2.35
C ALA A 179 11.08 15.64 1.67
N LEU A 180 10.76 14.58 0.93
CA LEU A 180 11.74 13.75 0.22
C LEU A 180 12.10 14.35 -1.15
N HIS A 181 13.16 13.80 -1.76
CA HIS A 181 13.62 14.20 -3.09
C HIS A 181 12.74 13.67 -4.22
N GLU A 182 11.87 12.68 -3.93
CA GLU A 182 10.90 12.13 -4.89
C GLU A 182 9.48 12.13 -4.32
N PRO A 183 8.48 12.57 -5.12
CA PRO A 183 7.09 12.56 -4.70
C PRO A 183 6.45 11.17 -4.82
N GLY A 184 5.37 10.95 -4.08
CA GLY A 184 4.58 9.71 -4.09
C GLY A 184 4.43 9.05 -2.71
N GLY A 185 5.18 9.51 -1.71
CA GLY A 185 5.14 8.99 -0.35
C GLY A 185 5.36 7.48 -0.29
N VAL A 186 4.50 6.76 0.46
CA VAL A 186 4.61 5.31 0.65
C VAL A 186 4.58 4.52 -0.67
N LEU A 187 4.00 5.09 -1.74
CA LEU A 187 3.96 4.46 -3.06
C LEU A 187 5.36 4.35 -3.68
N VAL A 188 6.30 5.22 -3.29
CA VAL A 188 7.69 5.24 -3.77
C VAL A 188 8.63 4.61 -2.75
N TYR A 189 8.64 5.08 -1.50
CA TYR A 189 9.64 4.62 -0.52
C TYR A 189 9.23 3.34 0.23
N GLY A 190 7.94 3.01 0.28
CA GLY A 190 7.42 1.94 1.15
C GLY A 190 7.10 0.66 0.40
N ILE A 191 6.13 0.71 -0.51
CA ILE A 191 5.70 -0.45 -1.29
C ILE A 191 6.80 -0.84 -2.27
N PRO A 192 7.27 -2.09 -2.38
CA PRO A 192 8.33 -2.45 -3.31
C PRO A 192 7.91 -2.48 -4.79
N GLU A 193 8.89 -2.43 -5.70
CA GLU A 193 8.70 -2.48 -7.16
C GLU A 193 7.93 -3.74 -7.60
N PHE A 194 8.20 -4.88 -6.95
CA PHE A 194 7.59 -6.17 -7.28
C PHE A 194 6.08 -6.25 -6.98
N ARG A 195 5.53 -5.26 -6.28
CA ARG A 195 4.08 -5.11 -6.01
C ARG A 195 3.49 -3.86 -6.64
N LEU A 196 4.23 -2.75 -6.66
CA LEU A 196 3.81 -1.50 -7.26
C LEU A 196 4.98 -0.87 -8.06
N PRO A 197 5.00 -1.08 -9.38
CA PRO A 197 6.01 -0.49 -10.25
C PRO A 197 6.05 1.04 -10.17
N LYS A 198 7.24 1.63 -9.98
CA LYS A 198 7.40 3.09 -9.76
C LYS A 198 6.97 3.91 -10.97
N ARG A 199 7.07 3.33 -12.16
CA ARG A 199 6.57 3.93 -13.41
C ARG A 199 5.09 4.32 -13.34
N ILE A 200 4.28 3.59 -12.57
CA ILE A 200 2.86 3.89 -12.41
C ILE A 200 2.69 5.18 -11.62
N VAL A 201 3.39 5.30 -10.48
CA VAL A 201 3.33 6.49 -9.63
C VAL A 201 3.88 7.70 -10.38
N ALA A 202 5.02 7.54 -11.07
CA ALA A 202 5.62 8.58 -11.89
C ALA A 202 4.66 9.12 -12.95
N ARG A 203 3.89 8.26 -13.63
CA ARG A 203 2.89 8.69 -14.62
C ARG A 203 1.77 9.53 -14.02
N GLU A 204 1.31 9.20 -12.81
CA GLU A 204 0.28 10.01 -12.13
C GLU A 204 0.83 11.38 -11.72
N ILE A 205 2.07 11.44 -11.25
CA ILE A 205 2.78 12.69 -10.95
C ILE A 205 2.96 13.55 -12.20
N GLU A 206 3.36 12.96 -13.33
CA GLU A 206 3.50 13.69 -14.59
C GLU A 206 2.17 14.22 -15.10
N THR A 207 1.07 13.49 -14.87
CA THR A 207 -0.28 14.00 -15.18
C THR A 207 -0.61 15.24 -14.34
N LEU A 208 -0.30 15.24 -13.04
CA LEU A 208 -0.49 16.42 -12.18
C LEU A 208 0.34 17.62 -12.66
N LYS A 209 1.60 17.40 -13.04
CA LYS A 209 2.45 18.47 -13.60
C LYS A 209 1.85 19.05 -14.89
N ARG A 210 1.32 18.19 -15.79
CA ARG A 210 0.60 18.64 -16.99
C ARG A 210 -0.70 19.41 -16.67
N MET A 211 -1.29 19.17 -15.51
CA MET A 211 -2.43 19.94 -15.00
C MET A 211 -2.01 21.29 -14.38
N GLY A 212 -0.72 21.62 -14.36
CA GLY A 212 -0.20 22.86 -13.78
C GLY A 212 0.04 22.80 -12.27
N VAL A 213 0.02 21.61 -11.66
CA VAL A 213 0.39 21.43 -10.26
C VAL A 213 1.90 21.56 -10.10
N GLU A 214 2.32 22.46 -9.21
CA GLU A 214 3.72 22.63 -8.85
C GLU A 214 4.09 21.64 -7.73
N ILE A 215 5.26 21.01 -7.81
CA ILE A 215 5.74 20.07 -6.79
C ILE A 215 7.15 20.48 -6.37
N ILE A 216 7.27 20.91 -5.12
CA ILE A 216 8.52 21.34 -4.50
C ILE A 216 8.99 20.21 -3.58
N THR A 217 10.01 19.47 -4.03
CA THR A 217 10.66 18.41 -3.26
C THR A 217 11.73 18.96 -2.32
N ASN A 218 12.24 18.12 -1.42
CA ASN A 218 13.20 18.50 -0.37
C ASN A 218 12.70 19.63 0.55
N ALA A 219 11.38 19.81 0.65
CA ALA A 219 10.72 20.85 1.40
C ALA A 219 10.12 20.30 2.71
N VAL A 220 10.93 20.29 3.77
CA VAL A 220 10.47 19.81 5.09
C VAL A 220 9.65 20.88 5.81
N VAL A 221 8.34 20.86 5.59
CA VAL A 221 7.38 21.70 6.34
C VAL A 221 7.37 21.31 7.82
N GLY A 222 7.30 22.31 8.70
CA GLY A 222 7.59 22.24 10.13
C GLY A 222 9.07 22.50 10.49
N LYS A 223 9.95 22.63 9.49
CA LYS A 223 11.37 22.98 9.66
C LYS A 223 11.79 24.16 8.78
N LEU A 224 11.54 24.08 7.47
CA LEU A 224 11.85 25.16 6.52
C LEU A 224 10.79 26.26 6.54
N PHE A 225 9.52 25.84 6.63
CA PHE A 225 8.35 26.72 6.75
C PHE A 225 7.36 26.09 7.72
N THR A 226 6.62 26.89 8.45
CA THR A 226 5.49 26.48 9.29
C THR A 226 4.19 26.37 8.47
N ILE A 227 3.14 25.76 9.03
CA ILE A 227 1.83 25.76 8.36
C ILE A 227 1.26 27.17 8.31
N GLU A 228 1.52 28.01 9.31
CA GLU A 228 1.10 29.41 9.32
C GLU A 228 1.71 30.20 8.17
N GLU A 229 3.02 30.08 7.95
CA GLU A 229 3.69 30.78 6.84
C GLU A 229 3.20 30.30 5.47
N LEU A 230 2.76 29.04 5.36
CA LEU A 230 2.09 28.57 4.15
C LEU A 230 0.68 29.17 4.01
N MET A 231 -0.08 29.27 5.10
CA MET A 231 -1.40 29.92 5.11
C MET A 231 -1.35 31.43 4.87
N GLU A 232 -0.19 32.08 5.08
CA GLU A 232 0.03 33.48 4.69
C GLU A 232 0.28 33.64 3.17
N ARG A 233 0.73 32.57 2.50
CA ARG A 233 1.06 32.57 1.06
C ARG A 233 -0.02 31.94 0.18
N HIS A 234 -0.93 31.17 0.76
CA HIS A 234 -1.95 30.40 0.07
C HIS A 234 -3.31 30.59 0.75
N ASP A 235 -4.40 30.50 -0.02
CA ASP A 235 -5.76 30.61 0.50
C ASP A 235 -6.16 29.44 1.43
N ALA A 236 -5.54 28.27 1.23
CA ALA A 236 -5.78 27.09 2.04
C ALA A 236 -4.55 26.16 2.11
N CYS A 237 -4.51 25.31 3.13
CA CYS A 237 -3.47 24.29 3.30
C CYS A 237 -4.08 22.92 3.63
N PHE A 238 -3.61 21.86 2.97
CA PHE A 238 -3.98 20.48 3.23
C PHE A 238 -2.78 19.67 3.76
N PRO A 239 -2.72 19.37 5.08
CA PRO A 239 -1.64 18.56 5.65
C PRO A 239 -1.89 17.05 5.44
N GLY A 240 -1.24 16.48 4.43
CA GLY A 240 -1.34 15.07 4.01
C GLY A 240 -0.07 14.25 4.30
N THR A 241 0.59 14.44 5.45
CA THR A 241 1.93 13.86 5.74
C THR A 241 1.94 12.40 6.21
N GLY A 242 0.77 11.80 6.40
CA GLY A 242 0.63 10.39 6.77
C GLY A 242 1.21 10.02 8.15
N ALA A 243 1.51 8.74 8.34
CA ALA A 243 2.02 8.18 9.59
C ALA A 243 3.37 7.48 9.34
N GLY A 244 4.44 8.27 9.20
CA GLY A 244 5.77 7.77 8.82
C GLY A 244 6.75 7.52 9.98
N LEU A 245 6.39 7.82 11.23
CA LEU A 245 7.30 7.66 12.38
C LEU A 245 7.34 6.18 12.81
N PRO A 246 8.48 5.45 12.69
CA PRO A 246 8.53 4.05 13.06
C PRO A 246 8.35 3.84 14.57
N LYS A 247 7.84 2.66 14.93
CA LYS A 247 7.78 2.20 16.32
C LYS A 247 8.72 1.02 16.51
N PHE A 248 9.33 0.99 17.68
CA PHE A 248 10.10 -0.13 18.19
C PHE A 248 9.36 -0.74 19.39
N MET A 249 9.74 -1.94 19.79
CA MET A 249 9.12 -2.64 20.91
C MET A 249 9.68 -2.16 22.26
N GLY A 250 10.88 -1.57 22.28
CA GLY A 250 11.57 -1.19 23.51
C GLY A 250 12.21 -2.38 24.22
N ILE A 251 12.55 -3.44 23.49
CA ILE A 251 13.24 -4.62 24.02
C ILE A 251 14.75 -4.41 24.00
N GLU A 252 15.47 -5.16 24.84
CA GLU A 252 16.93 -5.14 24.86
C GLU A 252 17.50 -5.53 23.48
N GLY A 253 18.56 -4.83 23.05
CA GLY A 253 19.29 -5.12 21.81
C GLY A 253 18.77 -4.44 20.54
N GLU A 254 17.72 -3.60 20.60
CA GLU A 254 17.20 -2.86 19.44
C GLU A 254 18.19 -1.88 18.78
N ASN A 255 19.28 -1.54 19.48
CA ASN A 255 20.34 -0.65 18.97
C ASN A 255 21.55 -1.42 18.39
N LEU A 256 21.49 -2.76 18.28
CA LEU A 256 22.57 -3.55 17.69
C LEU A 256 22.69 -3.31 16.18
N ASN A 257 23.91 -3.41 15.66
CA ASN A 257 24.14 -3.38 14.21
C ASN A 257 23.45 -4.58 13.55
N GLY A 258 22.67 -4.31 12.49
CA GLY A 258 21.81 -5.32 11.85
C GLY A 258 20.34 -5.22 12.27
N VAL A 259 20.00 -4.37 13.25
CA VAL A 259 18.61 -4.01 13.52
C VAL A 259 18.18 -2.85 12.62
N TYR A 260 17.04 -3.00 11.96
CA TYR A 260 16.41 -1.96 11.14
C TYR A 260 14.98 -1.70 11.60
N SER A 261 14.51 -0.45 11.47
CA SER A 261 13.08 -0.25 11.27
C SER A 261 12.70 -0.66 9.85
N ALA A 262 11.50 -1.21 9.66
CA ALA A 262 11.03 -1.53 8.30
C ALA A 262 10.98 -0.30 7.39
N ASN A 263 10.70 0.89 7.97
CA ASN A 263 10.75 2.16 7.25
C ASN A 263 12.16 2.42 6.70
N GLU A 264 13.20 2.34 7.52
CA GLU A 264 14.58 2.54 7.05
C GLU A 264 14.96 1.52 5.98
N PHE A 265 14.72 0.23 6.25
CA PHE A 265 15.08 -0.85 5.34
C PHE A 265 14.42 -0.69 3.96
N LEU A 266 13.10 -0.47 3.93
CA LEU A 266 12.36 -0.28 2.69
C LEU A 266 12.71 1.05 2.01
N THR A 267 12.96 2.14 2.76
CA THR A 267 13.43 3.39 2.15
C THR A 267 14.80 3.21 1.48
N ARG A 268 15.75 2.53 2.12
CA ARG A 268 17.05 2.21 1.51
C ARG A 268 16.88 1.39 0.24
N VAL A 269 16.01 0.39 0.23
CA VAL A 269 15.84 -0.47 -0.94
C VAL A 269 15.05 0.22 -2.04
N ASN A 270 13.89 0.77 -1.73
CA ASN A 270 12.96 1.29 -2.74
C ASN A 270 13.33 2.69 -3.21
N LEU A 271 13.50 3.64 -2.28
CA LEU A 271 13.79 5.04 -2.62
C LEU A 271 15.26 5.21 -3.00
N MET A 272 16.18 4.58 -2.28
CA MET A 272 17.62 4.74 -2.55
C MET A 272 18.19 3.69 -3.51
N ARG A 273 17.38 2.73 -3.97
CA ARG A 273 17.77 1.66 -4.91
C ARG A 273 19.01 0.88 -4.48
N SER A 274 19.19 0.68 -3.16
CA SER A 274 20.37 -0.02 -2.61
C SER A 274 20.55 -1.46 -3.09
N TYR A 275 19.49 -2.11 -3.61
CA TYR A 275 19.60 -3.41 -4.27
C TYR A 275 20.47 -3.39 -5.54
N ARG A 276 20.71 -2.20 -6.12
CA ARG A 276 21.58 -1.97 -7.28
C ARG A 276 22.97 -1.44 -6.91
N PHE A 277 23.35 -1.43 -5.63
CA PHE A 277 24.70 -1.04 -5.21
C PHE A 277 25.77 -1.89 -5.94
N PRO A 278 26.87 -1.30 -6.45
CA PRO A 278 27.31 0.09 -6.28
C PRO A 278 26.83 1.06 -7.37
N ALA A 279 25.88 0.70 -8.24
CA ALA A 279 25.34 1.65 -9.23
C ALA A 279 24.54 2.81 -8.59
N TYR A 280 24.10 2.62 -7.34
CA TYR A 280 23.57 3.66 -6.46
C TYR A 280 24.38 3.64 -5.17
N ASP A 281 24.66 4.81 -4.61
CA ASP A 281 25.65 4.96 -3.53
C ASP A 281 25.18 4.45 -2.16
N THR A 282 23.87 4.34 -1.94
CA THR A 282 23.34 3.93 -0.64
C THR A 282 23.51 2.41 -0.43
N PRO A 283 24.25 1.96 0.60
CA PRO A 283 24.34 0.55 0.90
C PRO A 283 23.13 0.06 1.72
N VAL A 284 22.92 -1.26 1.68
CA VAL A 284 22.05 -2.00 2.59
C VAL A 284 22.78 -3.25 3.05
N THR A 285 22.72 -3.55 4.35
CA THR A 285 23.37 -4.75 4.90
C THR A 285 22.68 -6.00 4.33
N ARG A 286 23.49 -6.95 3.85
CA ARG A 286 23.03 -8.28 3.45
C ARG A 286 23.41 -9.29 4.53
N GLY A 287 22.53 -10.25 4.80
CA GLY A 287 22.73 -11.29 5.80
C GLY A 287 22.06 -12.58 5.35
N SER A 288 22.61 -13.71 5.76
CA SER A 288 22.09 -15.03 5.39
C SER A 288 20.76 -15.33 6.08
N ARG A 289 20.63 -14.96 7.37
CA ARG A 289 19.40 -15.14 8.14
C ARG A 289 18.77 -13.80 8.52
N VAL A 290 17.57 -13.54 8.01
CA VAL A 290 16.84 -12.30 8.31
C VAL A 290 15.55 -12.63 9.05
N VAL A 291 15.30 -11.93 10.16
CA VAL A 291 14.04 -12.04 10.90
C VAL A 291 13.26 -10.74 10.81
N VAL A 292 12.00 -10.82 10.39
CA VAL A 292 11.08 -9.67 10.32
C VAL A 292 10.04 -9.80 11.42
N VAL A 293 9.93 -8.80 12.28
CA VAL A 293 8.97 -8.79 13.39
C VAL A 293 7.72 -7.99 13.00
N GLY A 294 6.59 -8.69 12.82
CA GLY A 294 5.31 -8.08 12.43
C GLY A 294 4.53 -8.95 11.44
N GLY A 295 3.26 -8.61 11.19
CA GLY A 295 2.39 -9.40 10.29
C GLY A 295 1.60 -8.57 9.27
N GLY A 296 1.89 -7.28 9.13
CA GLY A 296 1.23 -6.41 8.14
C GLY A 296 1.89 -6.46 6.76
N ASN A 297 1.31 -5.73 5.80
CA ASN A 297 1.89 -5.60 4.45
C ASN A 297 3.35 -5.12 4.48
N VAL A 298 3.69 -4.21 5.38
CA VAL A 298 5.07 -3.73 5.57
C VAL A 298 6.02 -4.86 5.97
N ALA A 299 5.55 -5.82 6.78
CA ALA A 299 6.35 -6.97 7.17
C ALA A 299 6.54 -7.95 5.99
N MET A 300 5.48 -8.19 5.20
CA MET A 300 5.59 -8.99 3.96
C MET A 300 6.55 -8.35 2.98
N ASP A 301 6.43 -7.03 2.77
CA ASP A 301 7.29 -6.25 1.88
C ASP A 301 8.76 -6.34 2.32
N ALA A 302 9.03 -6.15 3.62
CA ALA A 302 10.38 -6.26 4.16
C ALA A 302 10.96 -7.68 4.02
N ALA A 303 10.16 -8.71 4.32
CA ALA A 303 10.60 -10.10 4.22
C ALA A 303 10.91 -10.50 2.77
N ARG A 304 10.01 -10.19 1.83
CA ARG A 304 10.18 -10.50 0.41
C ARG A 304 11.30 -9.69 -0.24
N THR A 305 11.53 -8.47 0.23
CA THR A 305 12.70 -7.66 -0.16
C THR A 305 14.00 -8.26 0.38
N ALA A 306 14.06 -8.69 1.64
CA ALA A 306 15.25 -9.30 2.22
C ALA A 306 15.68 -10.56 1.44
N LEU A 307 14.70 -11.38 1.04
CA LEU A 307 14.92 -12.54 0.19
C LEU A 307 15.59 -12.15 -1.14
N ARG A 308 15.08 -11.09 -1.80
CA ARG A 308 15.63 -10.57 -3.07
C ARG A 308 17.00 -9.91 -2.95
N LEU A 309 17.41 -9.55 -1.74
CA LEU A 309 18.76 -9.07 -1.47
C LEU A 309 19.77 -10.22 -1.26
N GLY A 310 19.31 -11.47 -1.35
CA GLY A 310 20.16 -12.66 -1.25
C GLY A 310 20.20 -13.29 0.13
N ALA A 311 19.17 -13.12 0.97
CA ALA A 311 19.05 -13.88 2.20
C ALA A 311 18.76 -15.36 1.91
N ASP A 312 19.46 -16.26 2.60
CA ASP A 312 19.26 -17.71 2.48
C ASP A 312 17.95 -18.14 3.18
N GLU A 313 17.71 -17.55 4.36
CA GLU A 313 16.52 -17.81 5.17
C GLU A 313 15.90 -16.49 5.65
N VAL A 314 14.58 -16.36 5.44
CA VAL A 314 13.80 -15.25 5.97
C VAL A 314 12.67 -15.80 6.82
N SER A 315 12.60 -15.36 8.09
CA SER A 315 11.53 -15.73 9.01
C SER A 315 10.71 -14.51 9.42
N LEU A 316 9.40 -14.64 9.39
CA LEU A 316 8.45 -13.62 9.83
C LEU A 316 7.89 -14.03 11.19
N VAL A 317 8.24 -13.26 12.23
CA VAL A 317 7.78 -13.47 13.60
C VAL A 317 6.53 -12.64 13.86
N TYR A 318 5.43 -13.33 14.15
CA TYR A 318 4.16 -12.70 14.44
C TYR A 318 3.53 -13.25 15.71
N ARG A 319 3.15 -12.34 16.61
CA ARG A 319 2.58 -12.68 17.92
C ARG A 319 1.19 -13.30 17.89
N ARG A 320 0.57 -13.51 16.72
CA ARG A 320 -0.75 -14.14 16.57
C ARG A 320 -0.73 -15.22 15.48
N SER A 321 -1.88 -15.84 15.22
CA SER A 321 -1.98 -16.86 14.18
C SER A 321 -2.12 -16.22 12.79
N LEU A 322 -2.10 -17.08 11.77
CA LEU A 322 -2.35 -16.71 10.38
C LEU A 322 -3.74 -16.08 10.18
N VAL A 323 -4.72 -16.45 11.00
CA VAL A 323 -6.10 -15.93 10.90
C VAL A 323 -6.17 -14.43 11.25
N GLU A 324 -5.40 -13.99 12.25
CA GLU A 324 -5.35 -12.59 12.66
C GLU A 324 -4.34 -11.74 11.87
N LEU A 325 -3.70 -12.33 10.87
CA LEU A 325 -2.63 -11.69 10.11
C LEU A 325 -3.22 -10.58 9.21
N PRO A 326 -2.85 -9.29 9.41
CA PRO A 326 -3.51 -8.17 8.72
C PRO A 326 -2.98 -7.91 7.30
N ALA A 327 -1.95 -8.62 6.85
CA ALA A 327 -1.45 -8.48 5.49
C ALA A 327 -2.46 -8.99 4.46
N ARG A 328 -2.34 -8.45 3.24
CA ARG A 328 -3.15 -8.82 2.09
C ARG A 328 -2.90 -10.29 1.74
N LYS A 329 -3.96 -11.08 1.58
CA LYS A 329 -3.87 -12.55 1.43
C LYS A 329 -3.01 -12.98 0.25
N GLU A 330 -3.10 -12.27 -0.88
CA GLU A 330 -2.27 -12.53 -2.06
C GLU A 330 -0.78 -12.36 -1.75
N GLU A 331 -0.39 -11.37 -0.94
CA GLU A 331 1.01 -11.16 -0.55
C GLU A 331 1.51 -12.20 0.45
N VAL A 332 0.62 -12.71 1.31
CA VAL A 332 0.93 -13.82 2.22
C VAL A 332 1.21 -15.10 1.43
N GLN A 333 0.31 -15.41 0.48
CA GLN A 333 0.50 -16.54 -0.43
C GLN A 333 1.80 -16.39 -1.23
N HIS A 334 2.09 -15.20 -1.77
CA HIS A 334 3.34 -14.98 -2.50
C HIS A 334 4.58 -15.14 -1.63
N ALA A 335 4.51 -14.71 -0.36
CA ALA A 335 5.60 -14.89 0.60
C ALA A 335 5.83 -16.38 0.93
N GLU A 336 4.77 -17.16 1.12
CA GLU A 336 4.84 -18.62 1.33
C GLU A 336 5.45 -19.34 0.11
N GLU A 337 4.98 -19.00 -1.10
CA GLU A 337 5.49 -19.56 -2.36
C GLU A 337 6.97 -19.21 -2.60
N GLU A 338 7.42 -18.05 -2.14
CA GLU A 338 8.82 -17.62 -2.20
C GLU A 338 9.70 -18.29 -1.12
N GLY A 339 9.09 -18.96 -0.13
CA GLY A 339 9.77 -19.73 0.91
C GLY A 339 10.02 -18.98 2.22
N ILE A 340 9.31 -17.88 2.49
CA ILE A 340 9.38 -17.19 3.77
C ILE A 340 8.76 -18.07 4.86
N ARG A 341 9.48 -18.25 5.97
CA ARG A 341 9.01 -19.04 7.13
C ARG A 341 8.15 -18.17 8.04
N PHE A 342 7.02 -18.67 8.50
CA PHE A 342 6.12 -17.96 9.40
C PHE A 342 6.23 -18.51 10.83
N GLU A 343 6.87 -17.76 11.71
CA GLU A 343 6.91 -18.02 13.15
C GLU A 343 5.71 -17.34 13.82
N LEU A 344 4.56 -18.00 13.71
CA LEU A 344 3.29 -17.55 14.27
C LEU A 344 3.23 -17.78 15.79
N CYS A 345 2.28 -17.11 16.46
CA CYS A 345 2.09 -17.19 17.91
C CYS A 345 3.43 -17.01 18.66
N THR A 346 4.25 -16.06 18.21
CA THR A 346 5.62 -15.87 18.71
C THR A 346 5.90 -14.38 18.89
N SER A 347 6.44 -13.99 20.04
CA SER A 347 6.84 -12.60 20.32
C SER A 347 8.31 -12.54 20.72
N PRO A 348 9.09 -11.59 20.18
CA PRO A 348 10.44 -11.38 20.65
C PRO A 348 10.45 -10.75 22.05
N VAL A 349 11.47 -11.10 22.83
CA VAL A 349 11.72 -10.55 24.17
C VAL A 349 13.07 -9.84 24.26
N ARG A 350 14.05 -10.24 23.43
CA ARG A 350 15.39 -9.63 23.38
C ARG A 350 16.08 -9.93 22.05
N ILE A 351 16.84 -8.98 21.54
CA ILE A 351 17.76 -9.17 20.40
C ILE A 351 19.16 -9.41 20.98
N MET A 352 19.75 -10.55 20.65
CA MET A 352 21.09 -10.93 21.11
C MET A 352 22.14 -10.51 20.09
N GLY A 353 23.34 -10.17 20.57
CA GLY A 353 24.43 -9.80 19.70
C GLY A 353 25.81 -10.24 20.18
N THR A 354 26.73 -10.32 19.24
CA THR A 354 28.16 -10.60 19.43
C THR A 354 28.93 -9.46 18.76
N ASP A 355 29.91 -8.86 19.45
CA ASP A 355 30.70 -7.73 18.94
C ASP A 355 29.85 -6.55 18.42
N GLY A 356 28.71 -6.30 19.09
CA GLY A 356 27.78 -5.23 18.73
C GLY A 356 26.94 -5.48 17.48
N ARG A 357 26.95 -6.70 16.92
CA ARG A 357 26.10 -7.12 15.79
C ARG A 357 25.08 -8.16 16.21
N VAL A 358 23.91 -8.17 15.58
CA VAL A 358 22.87 -9.18 15.80
C VAL A 358 23.43 -10.59 15.54
N SER A 359 23.11 -11.52 16.43
CA SER A 359 23.42 -12.95 16.29
C SER A 359 22.21 -13.86 16.47
N ALA A 360 21.20 -13.44 17.24
CA ALA A 360 19.95 -14.16 17.41
C ALA A 360 18.81 -13.26 17.91
N LEU A 361 17.58 -13.74 17.76
CA LEU A 361 16.37 -13.20 18.38
C LEU A 361 15.86 -14.20 19.42
N GLU A 362 15.77 -13.77 20.67
CA GLU A 362 15.13 -14.54 21.74
C GLU A 362 13.63 -14.25 21.74
N CYS A 363 12.84 -15.31 21.72
CA CYS A 363 11.39 -15.28 21.56
C CYS A 363 10.70 -16.13 22.62
N VAL A 364 9.42 -15.86 22.85
CA VAL A 364 8.51 -16.71 23.62
C VAL A 364 7.32 -17.10 22.74
N ARG A 365 6.71 -18.25 23.04
CA ARG A 365 5.44 -18.66 22.42
C ARG A 365 4.28 -17.91 23.08
N MET A 366 3.25 -17.67 22.30
CA MET A 366 2.05 -16.94 22.69
C MET A 366 0.84 -17.86 22.64
N ASP A 367 0.01 -17.83 23.68
CA ASP A 367 -1.33 -18.39 23.65
C ASP A 367 -2.34 -17.33 23.19
N LEU A 368 -3.33 -17.74 22.39
CA LEU A 368 -4.36 -16.86 21.84
C LEU A 368 -5.62 -16.91 22.69
N CYS A 369 -5.75 -15.94 23.59
CA CYS A 369 -6.88 -15.82 24.51
C CYS A 369 -8.08 -15.09 23.86
N GLU A 370 -8.91 -14.48 24.71
CA GLU A 370 -10.06 -13.64 24.37
C GLU A 370 -9.77 -12.56 23.30
N LEU A 371 -10.81 -12.09 22.62
CA LEU A 371 -10.69 -11.01 21.62
C LEU A 371 -10.26 -9.68 22.27
N ASP A 372 -9.30 -9.00 21.64
CA ASP A 372 -8.87 -7.65 21.99
C ASP A 372 -9.81 -6.57 21.44
N ALA A 373 -9.56 -5.30 21.79
CA ALA A 373 -10.35 -4.15 21.32
C ALA A 373 -10.32 -3.93 19.79
N SER A 374 -9.45 -4.61 19.06
CA SER A 374 -9.42 -4.62 17.58
C SER A 374 -10.22 -5.78 16.98
N GLY A 375 -10.88 -6.60 17.80
CA GLY A 375 -11.66 -7.76 17.38
C GLY A 375 -10.79 -8.98 17.02
N ARG A 376 -9.55 -9.04 17.48
CA ARG A 376 -8.59 -10.13 17.21
C ARG A 376 -8.15 -10.77 18.51
N ARG A 377 -7.88 -12.08 18.54
CA ARG A 377 -7.44 -12.75 19.78
C ARG A 377 -6.20 -12.09 20.40
N SER A 378 -6.25 -11.86 21.71
CA SER A 378 -5.20 -11.21 22.48
C SER A 378 -4.11 -12.23 22.81
N PRO A 379 -2.85 -11.97 22.45
CA PRO A 379 -1.76 -12.91 22.71
C PRO A 379 -1.22 -12.74 24.13
N GLN A 380 -1.08 -13.86 24.87
CA GLN A 380 -0.41 -13.90 26.18
C GLN A 380 0.84 -14.79 26.13
N PRO A 381 1.97 -14.39 26.74
CA PRO A 381 3.18 -15.21 26.71
C PRO A 381 3.00 -16.50 27.51
N ILE A 382 3.47 -17.61 26.95
CA ILE A 382 3.52 -18.91 27.64
C ILE A 382 4.80 -18.96 28.46
N GLU A 383 4.68 -19.13 29.77
CA GLU A 383 5.83 -19.21 30.68
C GLU A 383 6.70 -20.44 30.38
N GLY A 384 8.02 -20.31 30.49
CA GLY A 384 8.97 -21.39 30.17
C GLY A 384 9.12 -21.72 28.67
N SER A 385 8.45 -21.01 27.77
CA SER A 385 8.47 -21.27 26.32
C SER A 385 9.58 -20.55 25.54
N ALA A 386 10.59 -20.01 26.23
CA ALA A 386 11.64 -19.21 25.62
C ALA A 386 12.52 -20.05 24.68
N PHE A 387 12.83 -19.52 23.50
CA PHE A 387 13.69 -20.14 22.52
C PHE A 387 14.41 -19.09 21.66
N ARG A 388 15.37 -19.50 20.84
CA ARG A 388 16.20 -18.60 20.02
C ARG A 388 16.04 -18.90 18.54
N ILE A 389 16.00 -17.84 17.74
CA ILE A 389 16.05 -17.87 16.28
C ILE A 389 17.37 -17.21 15.85
N GLY A 390 18.23 -17.93 15.15
CA GLY A 390 19.48 -17.34 14.63
C GLY A 390 19.17 -16.25 13.61
N ALA A 391 19.84 -15.09 13.72
CA ALA A 391 19.57 -13.94 12.86
C ALA A 391 20.84 -13.10 12.70
N ASP A 392 21.09 -12.61 11.49
CA ASP A 392 22.14 -11.64 11.20
C ASP A 392 21.54 -10.24 11.05
N ILE A 393 20.24 -10.17 10.70
CA ILE A 393 19.47 -8.94 10.55
C ILE A 393 18.10 -9.13 11.21
N VAL A 394 17.64 -8.12 11.95
CA VAL A 394 16.28 -8.05 12.50
C VAL A 394 15.59 -6.79 11.98
N ILE A 395 14.43 -6.94 11.36
CA ILE A 395 13.64 -5.83 10.81
C ILE A 395 12.37 -5.65 11.64
N MET A 396 12.26 -4.53 12.34
CA MET A 396 11.12 -4.18 13.19
C MET A 396 10.01 -3.55 12.35
N SER A 397 8.89 -4.28 12.21
CA SER A 397 7.69 -3.88 11.47
C SER A 397 6.43 -3.87 12.35
N VAL A 398 6.53 -3.27 13.54
CA VAL A 398 5.46 -3.23 14.55
C VAL A 398 4.52 -2.02 14.43
N GLY A 399 4.58 -1.32 13.29
CA GLY A 399 3.70 -0.21 12.93
C GLY A 399 4.35 1.16 13.05
N THR A 400 3.59 2.20 12.70
CA THR A 400 4.05 3.58 12.64
C THR A 400 3.11 4.53 13.40
N GLY A 401 3.54 5.78 13.57
CA GLY A 401 2.77 6.86 14.18
C GLY A 401 2.86 8.16 13.38
N ALA A 402 2.03 9.14 13.78
CA ALA A 402 2.10 10.49 13.24
C ALA A 402 3.40 11.18 13.63
N ASN A 403 4.01 11.91 12.69
CA ASN A 403 5.18 12.73 12.98
C ASN A 403 4.72 14.06 13.61
N PRO A 404 5.22 14.44 14.80
CA PRO A 404 4.76 15.65 15.48
C PRO A 404 5.18 16.96 14.81
N LEU A 405 6.07 16.95 13.81
CA LEU A 405 6.58 18.16 13.16
C LEU A 405 5.44 19.07 12.67
N ILE A 406 4.46 18.51 11.94
CA ILE A 406 3.35 19.29 11.39
C ILE A 406 2.43 19.83 12.49
N SER A 407 2.01 18.97 13.42
CA SER A 407 1.17 19.41 14.54
C SER A 407 1.85 20.52 15.35
N ARG A 408 3.17 20.43 15.58
CA ARG A 408 3.90 21.46 16.33
C ARG A 408 4.02 22.78 15.58
N SER A 409 3.94 22.75 14.25
CA SER A 409 3.93 23.94 13.40
C SER A 409 2.52 24.42 13.08
N MET A 410 1.52 24.13 13.94
CA MET A 410 0.14 24.60 13.82
C MET A 410 -0.29 25.28 15.13
N LYS A 411 -0.69 26.56 15.08
CA LYS A 411 -1.14 27.35 16.24
C LYS A 411 -2.52 26.94 16.74
N LYS A 412 -3.43 26.60 15.83
CA LYS A 412 -4.82 26.23 16.15
C LYS A 412 -5.12 24.85 15.56
N HIS A 413 -4.90 23.83 16.36
CA HIS A 413 -5.23 22.46 16.00
C HIS A 413 -5.49 21.64 17.26
N SER A 414 -6.11 20.47 17.10
CA SER A 414 -6.18 19.48 18.17
C SER A 414 -5.65 18.13 17.67
N VAL A 415 -5.06 17.38 18.60
CA VAL A 415 -4.60 16.01 18.34
C VAL A 415 -5.28 15.03 19.28
N ASN A 416 -5.58 13.83 18.80
CA ASN A 416 -6.14 12.77 19.64
C ASN A 416 -5.05 12.12 20.54
N ARG A 417 -5.44 11.17 21.40
CA ARG A 417 -4.51 10.43 22.29
C ARG A 417 -3.36 9.73 21.56
N LYS A 418 -3.53 9.41 20.28
CA LYS A 418 -2.50 8.78 19.41
C LYS A 418 -1.71 9.81 18.59
N LYS A 419 -1.87 11.10 18.88
CA LYS A 419 -1.18 12.24 18.24
C LYS A 419 -1.54 12.48 16.77
N TYR A 420 -2.69 11.97 16.30
CA TYR A 420 -3.21 12.33 14.98
C TYR A 420 -4.02 13.63 15.04
N ILE A 421 -3.94 14.45 13.99
CA ILE A 421 -4.76 15.65 13.81
C ILE A 421 -6.24 15.25 13.85
N VAL A 422 -7.03 15.97 14.63
CA VAL A 422 -8.48 15.80 14.72
C VAL A 422 -9.12 16.64 13.63
N THR A 423 -10.01 16.03 12.84
CA THR A 423 -10.74 16.72 11.78
C THR A 423 -12.24 16.46 11.91
N ASP A 424 -13.05 17.35 11.35
CA ASP A 424 -14.45 17.06 11.08
C ASP A 424 -14.57 15.86 10.13
N LYS A 425 -15.49 14.95 10.43
CA LYS A 425 -15.61 13.68 9.69
C LYS A 425 -16.18 13.86 8.28
N LYS A 426 -16.93 14.94 8.03
CA LYS A 426 -17.60 15.20 6.76
C LYS A 426 -16.76 16.10 5.86
N THR A 427 -16.12 17.12 6.42
CA THR A 427 -15.39 18.14 5.64
C THR A 427 -13.88 17.94 5.65
N GLY A 428 -13.33 17.22 6.65
CA GLY A 428 -11.89 17.09 6.84
C GLY A 428 -11.20 18.35 7.41
N SER A 429 -11.94 19.40 7.78
CA SER A 429 -11.37 20.61 8.39
C SER A 429 -10.89 20.35 9.82
N THR A 430 -9.78 20.98 10.22
CA THR A 430 -9.16 20.91 11.56
C THR A 430 -9.36 22.18 12.37
#